data_AF-A0A925V037-F1
#
_entry.id   AF-A0A925V037-F1
#
_cell.length_a   1.000
_cell.length_b   1.000
_cell.length_c   1.000
_cell.angle_alpha   90.00
_cell.angle_beta   90.00
_cell.angle_gamma   90.00
#
_symmetry.space_group_name_H-M   'P 1'
#
loop_
_entity.id
_entity.type
_entity.pdbx_description
1 polymer ?
#
loop_
_entity_poly.entity_id
_entity_poly.type
_entity_poly.pdbx_seq_one_letter_code
_entity_poly.pdbx_strand_id
1 'polypeptide(L)'
;GAPFEIVQRDTYSKVIELVDDASNKSYCGPCSRLRRGILYGVAERLGCNKIALGHHRDDALETLLMNLFHGGRMQAMPAGYTTDDGRFQVIRPLIECAESDIAEHARVAGYPILPCNLCGSQAGLQRDAMARLLDQLEQDNPHVRQVMLNALRNVRPTHLLDPSVVRRPVEPVSTASADPWSGADPGPPAGPLAGSRLPVLPNDVL
;
A
#
# COMPACT_ATOMS: atom_id res chain seq x y z
N GLY A 1 24.49 -9.53 8.27
CA GLY A 1 23.09 -9.60 8.71
C GLY A 1 22.70 -8.29 9.37
N ALA A 2 21.42 -7.93 9.35
CA ALA A 2 20.91 -6.78 10.09
C ALA A 2 20.54 -7.19 11.53
N PRO A 3 20.63 -6.28 12.52
CA PRO A 3 20.09 -6.54 13.86
C PRO A 3 18.60 -6.85 13.80
N PHE A 4 18.15 -7.86 14.56
CA PHE A 4 16.73 -8.23 14.63
C PHE A 4 16.31 -8.59 16.06
N GLU A 5 15.02 -8.42 16.35
CA GLU A 5 14.37 -8.83 17.59
C GLU A 5 13.12 -9.65 17.23
N ILE A 6 12.91 -10.79 17.89
CA ILE A 6 11.70 -11.61 17.74
C ILE A 6 10.74 -11.27 18.88
N VAL A 7 9.58 -10.72 18.54
CA VAL A 7 8.54 -10.36 19.52
C VAL A 7 7.41 -11.37 19.48
N GLN A 8 7.20 -12.08 20.59
CA GLN A 8 6.11 -13.05 20.75
C GLN A 8 4.91 -12.41 21.44
N ARG A 9 3.72 -12.55 20.83
CA ARG A 9 2.43 -12.08 21.36
C ARG A 9 1.35 -13.07 20.98
N ASP A 10 0.45 -13.37 21.92
CA ASP A 10 -0.73 -14.18 21.64
C ASP A 10 -1.83 -13.32 21.02
N THR A 11 -1.79 -13.21 19.68
CA THR A 11 -2.87 -12.57 18.93
C THR A 11 -4.06 -13.48 18.74
N TYR A 12 -3.88 -14.80 18.77
CA TYR A 12 -4.91 -15.76 18.40
C TYR A 12 -6.04 -15.79 19.42
N SER A 13 -5.71 -16.00 20.70
CA SER A 13 -6.71 -16.04 21.77
C SER A 13 -7.46 -14.71 21.87
N LYS A 14 -6.75 -13.59 21.68
CA LYS A 14 -7.36 -12.24 21.68
C LYS A 14 -8.33 -12.02 20.52
N VAL A 15 -8.02 -12.54 19.33
CA VAL A 15 -8.93 -12.46 18.18
C VAL A 15 -10.18 -13.31 18.42
N ILE A 16 -10.03 -14.50 19.01
CA ILE A 16 -11.17 -15.36 19.38
C ILE A 16 -12.06 -14.68 20.41
N GLU A 17 -11.48 -14.10 21.48
CA GLU A 17 -12.23 -13.34 22.48
C GLU A 17 -13.00 -12.15 21.87
N LEU A 18 -12.47 -11.52 20.82
CA LEU A 18 -13.08 -10.35 20.16
C LEU A 18 -14.14 -10.73 19.12
N VAL A 19 -14.00 -11.90 18.51
CA VAL A 19 -14.91 -12.44 17.52
C VAL A 19 -15.77 -13.47 18.24
N ASP A 20 -16.75 -12.99 19.02
CA ASP A 20 -17.76 -13.86 19.62
C ASP A 20 -18.31 -14.83 18.55
N ASP A 21 -18.39 -16.13 18.86
CA ASP A 21 -18.80 -17.20 17.93
C ASP A 21 -20.15 -16.93 17.22
N ALA A 22 -20.99 -16.07 17.80
CA ALA A 22 -22.29 -15.68 17.26
C ALA A 22 -22.22 -14.62 16.15
N SER A 23 -21.08 -13.98 15.90
CA SER A 23 -21.03 -12.72 15.14
C SER A 23 -20.82 -12.84 13.63
N ASN A 24 -20.52 -14.03 13.08
CA ASN A 24 -20.17 -14.24 11.66
C ASN A 24 -19.13 -13.23 11.12
N LYS A 25 -18.30 -12.67 12.01
CA LYS A 25 -17.30 -11.66 11.68
C LYS A 25 -16.00 -12.34 11.25
N SER A 26 -15.33 -11.76 10.26
CA SER A 26 -14.02 -12.23 9.81
C SER A 26 -12.94 -12.00 10.88
N TYR A 27 -12.15 -13.04 11.18
CA TYR A 27 -11.00 -12.97 12.08
C TYR A 27 -9.88 -12.05 11.56
N CYS A 28 -9.81 -11.81 10.25
CA CYS A 28 -8.73 -11.04 9.61
C CYS A 28 -8.71 -9.57 10.07
N GLY A 29 -9.89 -8.97 10.30
CA GLY A 29 -9.99 -7.57 10.71
C GLY A 29 -9.37 -7.29 12.09
N PRO A 30 -9.78 -8.01 13.15
CA PRO A 30 -9.16 -7.87 14.47
C PRO A 30 -7.69 -8.28 14.49
N CYS A 31 -7.32 -9.37 13.79
CA CYS A 31 -5.93 -9.85 13.70
C CYS A 31 -5.00 -8.78 13.11
N SER A 32 -5.40 -8.16 11.98
CA SER A 32 -4.64 -7.08 11.33
C SER A 32 -4.39 -5.90 12.27
N ARG A 33 -5.42 -5.47 13.01
CA ARG A 33 -5.32 -4.36 13.97
C ARG A 33 -4.37 -4.67 15.12
N LEU A 34 -4.45 -5.87 15.69
CA LEU A 34 -3.54 -6.29 16.76
C LEU A 34 -2.09 -6.36 16.30
N ARG A 35 -1.82 -6.94 15.12
CA ARG A 35 -0.47 -7.00 14.54
C ARG A 35 0.12 -5.61 14.34
N ARG A 36 -0.68 -4.65 13.85
CA ARG A 36 -0.26 -3.25 13.68
C ARG A 36 0.04 -2.58 15.02
N GLY A 37 -0.83 -2.76 16.02
CA GLY A 37 -0.62 -2.21 17.36
C GLY A 37 0.66 -2.73 18.01
N ILE A 38 0.94 -4.04 17.88
CA ILE A 38 2.19 -4.64 18.35
C ILE A 38 3.40 -4.03 17.63
N LEU A 39 3.34 -3.93 16.30
CA LEU A 39 4.43 -3.35 15.51
C LEU A 39 4.74 -1.91 15.91
N TYR A 40 3.71 -1.11 16.13
CA TYR A 40 3.85 0.30 16.52
C TYR A 40 4.39 0.43 17.95
N GLY A 41 3.90 -0.38 18.89
CA GLY A 41 4.43 -0.37 20.25
C GLY A 41 5.89 -0.81 20.32
N VAL A 42 6.31 -1.75 19.47
CA VAL A 42 7.72 -2.14 19.33
C VAL A 42 8.54 -1.01 18.71
N ALA A 43 8.04 -0.37 17.65
CA ALA A 43 8.70 0.78 17.03
C ALA A 43 8.89 1.93 18.03
N GLU A 44 7.90 2.20 18.88
CA GLU A 44 7.98 3.20 19.95
C GLU A 44 9.07 2.84 20.95
N ARG A 45 9.06 1.61 21.47
CA ARG A 45 10.06 1.13 22.44
C ARG A 45 11.48 1.20 21.90
N LEU A 46 11.66 0.95 20.60
CA LEU A 46 12.95 1.02 19.92
C LEU A 46 13.34 2.43 19.47
N GLY A 47 12.49 3.44 19.71
CA GLY A 47 12.75 4.83 19.31
C GLY A 47 12.75 5.04 17.79
N CYS A 48 12.06 4.19 17.03
CA CYS A 48 11.96 4.30 15.58
C CYS A 48 10.99 5.42 15.17
N ASN A 49 11.28 6.13 14.09
CA ASN A 49 10.39 7.13 13.49
C ASN A 49 9.78 6.67 12.15
N LYS A 50 10.21 5.52 11.63
CA LYS A 50 9.79 4.95 10.34
C LYS A 50 9.55 3.45 10.48
N ILE A 51 8.52 2.96 9.81
CA ILE A 51 8.16 1.54 9.75
C ILE A 51 8.08 1.13 8.28
N ALA A 52 8.98 0.25 7.83
CA ALA A 52 8.97 -0.29 6.48
C ALA A 52 8.20 -1.61 6.44
N LEU A 53 7.20 -1.71 5.57
CA LEU A 53 6.39 -2.91 5.36
C LEU A 53 6.69 -3.51 3.99
N GLY A 54 6.73 -4.84 3.91
CA GLY A 54 7.09 -5.59 2.70
C GLY A 54 6.01 -5.71 1.63
N HIS A 55 4.99 -4.84 1.64
CA HIS A 55 3.92 -4.90 0.64
C HIS A 55 4.45 -4.55 -0.75
N HIS A 56 4.00 -5.29 -1.75
CA HIS A 56 4.45 -5.17 -3.14
C HIS A 56 3.34 -4.75 -4.12
N ARG A 57 3.67 -4.67 -5.42
CA ARG A 57 2.74 -4.23 -6.47
C ARG A 57 1.44 -5.03 -6.44
N ASP A 58 1.55 -6.35 -6.42
CA ASP A 58 0.41 -7.25 -6.46
C ASP A 58 -0.52 -7.05 -5.24
N ASP A 59 0.01 -6.88 -4.02
CA ASP A 59 -0.80 -6.50 -2.84
C ASP A 59 -1.62 -5.22 -3.08
N ALA A 60 -1.01 -4.20 -3.72
CA ALA A 60 -1.65 -2.92 -3.99
C ALA A 60 -2.78 -3.07 -5.00
N LEU A 61 -2.59 -3.89 -6.03
CA LEU A 61 -3.59 -4.17 -7.05
C LEU A 61 -4.73 -5.03 -6.51
N GLU A 62 -4.44 -6.04 -5.70
CA GLU A 62 -5.46 -6.82 -4.99
C GLU A 62 -6.30 -5.92 -4.10
N THR A 63 -5.66 -5.02 -3.34
CA THR A 63 -6.35 -4.04 -2.49
C THR A 63 -7.22 -3.10 -3.32
N LEU A 64 -6.73 -2.64 -4.47
CA LEU A 64 -7.52 -1.84 -5.40
C LEU A 64 -8.77 -2.59 -5.86
N LEU A 65 -8.62 -3.84 -6.31
CA LEU A 65 -9.73 -4.65 -6.81
C LEU A 65 -10.74 -4.97 -5.69
N MET A 66 -10.26 -5.30 -4.49
CA MET A 66 -11.14 -5.50 -3.33
C MET A 66 -11.95 -4.24 -3.02
N ASN A 67 -11.30 -3.06 -2.98
CA ASN A 67 -11.99 -1.80 -2.74
C ASN A 67 -12.94 -1.43 -3.88
N LEU A 68 -12.59 -1.73 -5.13
CA LEU A 68 -13.41 -1.45 -6.29
C LEU A 68 -14.67 -2.33 -6.31
N PHE A 69 -14.52 -3.65 -6.19
CA PHE A 69 -15.62 -4.62 -6.32
C PHE A 69 -16.50 -4.72 -5.07
N HIS A 70 -15.93 -4.54 -3.87
CA HIS A 70 -16.66 -4.76 -2.62
C HIS A 70 -16.81 -3.50 -1.78
N GLY A 71 -15.89 -2.54 -1.92
CA GLY A 71 -15.89 -1.31 -1.14
C GLY A 71 -16.51 -0.10 -1.82
N GLY A 72 -16.76 -0.15 -3.14
CA GLY A 72 -17.19 1.01 -3.93
C GLY A 72 -16.19 2.17 -3.93
N ARG A 73 -14.90 1.91 -3.71
CA ARG A 73 -13.85 2.92 -3.56
C ARG A 73 -12.74 2.72 -4.60
N MET A 74 -12.33 3.79 -5.27
CA MET A 74 -11.14 3.78 -6.12
C MET A 74 -9.88 4.15 -5.31
N GLN A 75 -9.37 3.18 -4.55
CA GLN A 75 -8.13 3.34 -3.81
C GLN A 75 -7.38 2.01 -3.67
N ALA A 76 -6.07 2.06 -3.90
CA ALA A 76 -5.12 1.02 -3.48
C ALA A 76 -4.62 1.31 -2.06
N MET A 77 -3.63 0.54 -1.59
CA MET A 77 -2.87 0.95 -0.41
C MET A 77 -1.85 2.04 -0.77
N PRO A 78 -1.61 3.03 0.10
CA PRO A 78 -0.67 4.11 -0.17
C PRO A 78 0.78 3.62 -0.09
N ALA A 79 1.68 4.16 -0.92
CA ALA A 79 3.12 3.86 -0.84
C ALA A 79 3.74 4.26 0.51
N GLY A 80 3.19 5.30 1.14
CA GLY A 80 3.52 5.67 2.51
C GLY A 80 2.49 6.64 3.09
N TYR A 81 2.46 6.72 4.41
CA TYR A 81 1.59 7.63 5.15
C TYR A 81 2.22 7.98 6.50
N THR A 82 1.78 9.08 7.09
CA THR A 82 2.11 9.44 8.47
C THR A 82 0.94 9.00 9.36
N THR A 83 1.23 8.42 10.53
CA THR A 83 0.21 8.11 11.52
C THR A 83 -0.46 9.38 12.03
N ASP A 84 -1.72 9.30 12.48
CA ASP A 84 -2.48 10.50 12.90
C ASP A 84 -1.84 11.28 14.03
N ASP A 85 -1.20 10.54 14.95
CA ASP A 85 -0.45 11.09 16.08
C ASP A 85 0.92 11.67 15.67
N GLY A 86 1.28 11.59 14.39
CA GLY A 86 2.53 12.09 13.84
C GLY A 86 3.78 11.31 14.25
N ARG A 87 3.64 10.22 15.02
CA ARG A 87 4.78 9.51 15.62
C ARG A 87 5.57 8.69 14.61
N PHE A 88 4.89 8.10 13.62
CA PHE A 88 5.53 7.19 12.66
C PHE A 88 5.25 7.55 11.21
N GLN A 89 6.26 7.39 10.37
CA GLN A 89 6.10 7.32 8.93
C GLN A 89 6.12 5.86 8.48
N VAL A 90 4.99 5.37 7.96
CA VAL A 90 4.89 4.04 7.39
C VAL A 90 5.21 4.10 5.91
N ILE A 91 6.11 3.24 5.44
CA ILE A 91 6.55 3.18 4.05
C ILE A 91 6.48 1.76 3.51
N ARG A 92 6.28 1.63 2.20
CA ARG A 92 6.26 0.36 1.46
C ARG A 92 7.28 0.43 0.32
N PRO A 93 8.56 0.16 0.58
CA PRO A 93 9.61 0.35 -0.43
C PRO A 93 9.44 -0.53 -1.67
N LEU A 94 8.76 -1.67 -1.54
CA LEU A 94 8.58 -2.66 -2.60
C LEU A 94 7.25 -2.49 -3.36
N ILE A 95 6.48 -1.42 -3.11
CA ILE A 95 5.12 -1.25 -3.63
C ILE A 95 5.02 -1.24 -5.17
N GLU A 96 6.14 -1.07 -5.85
CA GLU A 96 6.24 -1.07 -7.31
C GLU A 96 6.83 -2.37 -7.87
N CYS A 97 7.39 -3.22 -7.01
CA CYS A 97 8.03 -4.47 -7.38
C CYS A 97 7.00 -5.57 -7.61
N ALA A 98 7.21 -6.38 -8.66
CA ALA A 98 6.41 -7.58 -8.87
C ALA A 98 6.69 -8.63 -7.80
N GLU A 99 5.69 -9.40 -7.41
CA GLU A 99 5.90 -10.56 -6.54
C GLU A 99 6.90 -11.56 -7.16
N SER A 100 6.82 -11.79 -8.47
CA SER A 100 7.73 -12.68 -9.20
C SER A 100 9.20 -12.25 -9.07
N ASP A 101 9.47 -10.95 -9.14
CA ASP A 101 10.82 -10.40 -9.07
C ASP A 101 11.38 -10.53 -7.65
N ILE A 102 10.53 -10.30 -6.64
CA ILE A 102 10.87 -10.48 -5.23
C ILE A 102 11.16 -11.95 -4.92
N ALA A 103 10.31 -12.86 -5.43
CA ALA A 103 10.47 -14.30 -5.24
C ALA A 103 11.77 -14.81 -5.87
N GLU A 104 12.07 -14.38 -7.10
CA GLU A 104 13.32 -14.74 -7.77
C GLU A 104 14.54 -14.17 -7.04
N HIS A 105 14.47 -12.91 -6.61
CA HIS A 105 15.53 -12.31 -5.80
C HIS A 105 15.76 -13.08 -4.49
N ALA A 106 14.69 -13.44 -3.77
CA ALA A 106 14.78 -14.21 -2.53
C ALA A 106 15.41 -15.59 -2.75
N ARG A 107 15.08 -16.25 -3.87
CA ARG A 107 15.68 -17.53 -4.27
C ARG A 107 17.18 -17.39 -4.54
N VAL A 108 17.59 -16.39 -5.32
CA VAL A 108 19.01 -16.14 -5.66
C VAL A 108 19.81 -15.74 -4.43
N ALA A 109 19.24 -14.92 -3.55
CA ALA A 109 19.88 -14.48 -2.31
C ALA A 109 19.89 -15.54 -1.20
N GLY A 110 19.14 -16.64 -1.37
CA GLY A 110 19.03 -17.71 -0.38
C GLY A 110 18.29 -17.29 0.90
N TYR A 111 17.28 -16.42 0.78
CA TYR A 111 16.48 -16.00 1.94
C TYR A 111 15.50 -17.09 2.36
N PRO A 112 15.34 -17.35 3.68
CA PRO A 112 14.34 -18.28 4.16
C PRO A 112 12.93 -17.70 3.94
N ILE A 113 12.06 -18.47 3.27
CA ILE A 113 10.65 -18.10 3.09
C ILE A 113 9.86 -18.59 4.28
N LEU A 114 9.23 -17.67 5.00
CA LEU A 114 8.29 -17.98 6.06
C LEU A 114 6.88 -18.14 5.45
N PRO A 115 6.28 -19.35 5.49
CA PRO A 115 4.97 -19.57 4.88
C PRO A 115 3.89 -18.77 5.63
N CYS A 116 3.07 -18.04 4.87
CA CYS A 116 1.92 -17.30 5.40
C CYS A 116 0.66 -18.19 5.44
N ASN A 117 0.78 -19.40 6.01
CA ASN A 117 -0.35 -20.29 6.28
C ASN A 117 -0.79 -20.24 7.76
N LEU A 118 -0.18 -19.35 8.56
CA LEU A 118 -0.33 -19.32 10.02
C LEU A 118 -1.72 -18.87 10.50
N CYS A 119 -2.48 -18.12 9.71
CA CYS A 119 -3.79 -17.59 10.15
C CYS A 119 -4.97 -18.44 9.67
N GLY A 120 -4.90 -19.78 9.81
CA GLY A 120 -6.04 -20.69 9.56
C GLY A 120 -6.90 -20.27 8.39
N SER A 121 -6.26 -20.05 7.23
CA SER A 121 -6.83 -19.39 6.04
C SER A 121 -8.25 -19.87 5.80
N GLN A 122 -9.23 -19.02 6.12
CA GLN A 122 -10.64 -19.34 5.89
C GLN A 122 -10.81 -19.62 4.39
N ALA A 123 -11.48 -20.71 4.03
CA ALA A 123 -11.81 -20.98 2.64
C ALA A 123 -12.64 -19.80 2.08
N GLY A 124 -12.22 -19.23 0.94
CA GLY A 124 -12.94 -18.14 0.27
C GLY A 124 -12.45 -16.72 0.57
N LEU A 125 -11.17 -16.53 0.94
CA LEU A 125 -10.61 -15.19 1.11
C LEU A 125 -10.74 -14.38 -0.19
N GLN A 126 -11.35 -13.19 -0.07
CA GLN A 126 -11.52 -12.25 -1.18
C GLN A 126 -10.18 -11.91 -1.86
N ARG A 127 -9.09 -11.86 -1.08
CA ARG A 127 -7.75 -11.59 -1.59
C ARG A 127 -7.29 -12.65 -2.60
N ASP A 128 -7.41 -13.94 -2.27
CA ASP A 128 -7.06 -15.03 -3.18
C ASP A 128 -7.91 -15.02 -4.45
N ALA A 129 -9.19 -14.60 -4.34
CA ALA A 129 -10.05 -14.43 -5.51
C ALA A 129 -9.56 -13.29 -6.41
N MET A 130 -9.10 -12.17 -5.85
CA MET A 130 -8.54 -11.07 -6.62
C MET A 130 -7.19 -11.43 -7.25
N ALA A 131 -6.34 -12.18 -6.54
CA ALA A 131 -5.07 -12.69 -7.09
C ALA A 131 -5.32 -13.57 -8.32
N ARG A 132 -6.24 -14.54 -8.23
CA ARG A 132 -6.64 -15.38 -9.38
C ARG A 132 -7.23 -14.57 -10.54
N LEU A 133 -7.99 -13.51 -10.24
CA LEU A 133 -8.51 -12.62 -11.28
C LEU A 133 -7.38 -11.87 -12.00
N LEU A 134 -6.38 -11.37 -11.25
CA LEU A 134 -5.21 -10.73 -11.85
C LEU A 134 -4.39 -11.71 -12.68
N ASP A 135 -4.26 -12.97 -12.25
CA ASP A 135 -3.61 -14.03 -13.03
C ASP A 135 -4.32 -14.25 -14.36
N GLN A 136 -5.66 -14.36 -14.34
CA GLN A 136 -6.45 -14.52 -15.54
C GLN A 136 -6.30 -13.33 -16.50
N LEU A 137 -6.40 -12.10 -15.97
CA LEU A 137 -6.27 -10.90 -16.79
C LEU A 137 -4.89 -10.77 -17.44
N GLU A 138 -3.84 -11.22 -16.77
CA GLU A 138 -2.46 -11.19 -17.29
C GLU A 138 -2.21 -12.26 -18.36
N GLN A 139 -2.90 -13.41 -18.28
CA GLN A 139 -2.91 -14.39 -19.36
C GLN A 139 -3.52 -13.82 -20.65
N ASP A 140 -4.62 -13.07 -20.50
CA ASP A 140 -5.31 -12.47 -21.64
C ASP A 140 -4.60 -11.20 -22.16
N ASN A 141 -4.00 -10.43 -21.26
CA ASN A 141 -3.31 -9.17 -21.57
C ASN A 141 -1.95 -9.12 -20.87
N PRO A 142 -0.86 -9.44 -21.59
CA PRO A 142 0.49 -9.33 -21.05
C PRO A 142 0.76 -7.93 -20.50
N HIS A 143 1.32 -7.85 -19.30
CA HIS A 143 1.66 -6.63 -18.56
C HIS A 143 0.48 -5.85 -17.95
N VAL A 144 -0.73 -6.44 -17.87
CA VAL A 144 -1.90 -5.74 -17.31
C VAL A 144 -1.64 -5.24 -15.88
N ARG A 145 -0.92 -5.98 -15.03
CA ARG A 145 -0.53 -5.51 -13.69
C ARG A 145 0.29 -4.22 -13.74
N GLN A 146 1.24 -4.12 -14.67
CA GLN A 146 2.04 -2.91 -14.83
C GLN A 146 1.20 -1.74 -15.34
N VAL A 147 0.28 -2.00 -16.27
CA VAL A 147 -0.67 -0.99 -16.77
C VAL A 147 -1.59 -0.51 -15.65
N MET A 148 -2.11 -1.41 -14.82
CA MET A 148 -2.95 -1.07 -13.66
C MET A 148 -2.18 -0.24 -12.62
N LEU A 149 -0.93 -0.60 -12.31
CA LEU A 149 -0.08 0.20 -11.43
C LEU A 149 0.15 1.60 -12.02
N ASN A 150 0.41 1.70 -13.33
CA ASN A 150 0.54 2.99 -14.01
C ASN A 150 -0.76 3.80 -13.96
N ALA A 151 -1.93 3.16 -14.01
CA ALA A 151 -3.22 3.84 -13.87
C ALA A 151 -3.38 4.49 -12.49
N LEU A 152 -2.89 3.84 -11.42
CA LEU A 152 -2.89 4.42 -10.07
C LEU A 152 -2.06 5.72 -9.96
N ARG A 153 -1.05 5.89 -10.82
CA ARG A 153 -0.22 7.10 -10.88
C ARG A 153 -0.82 8.20 -11.76
N ASN A 154 -1.69 7.83 -12.71
CA ASN A 154 -2.14 8.68 -13.80
C ASN A 154 -3.65 8.96 -13.72
N VAL A 155 -4.11 9.45 -12.57
CA VAL A 155 -5.52 9.78 -12.34
C VAL A 155 -5.82 11.18 -12.89
N ARG A 156 -6.92 11.32 -13.64
CA ARG A 156 -7.44 12.61 -14.12
C ARG A 156 -8.61 13.06 -13.22
N PRO A 157 -8.42 14.02 -12.29
CA PRO A 157 -9.46 14.45 -11.36
C PRO A 157 -10.77 14.84 -12.04
N THR A 158 -10.71 15.50 -13.19
CA THR A 158 -11.90 15.96 -13.95
C THR A 158 -12.77 14.82 -14.50
N HIS A 159 -12.24 13.61 -14.60
CA HIS A 159 -12.97 12.42 -15.05
C HIS A 159 -13.52 11.60 -13.88
N LEU A 160 -13.27 12.05 -12.64
CA LEU A 160 -13.84 11.44 -11.45
C LEU A 160 -15.14 12.14 -11.06
N LEU A 161 -16.05 11.38 -10.48
CA LEU A 161 -17.36 11.88 -10.04
C LEU A 161 -17.34 12.44 -8.61
N ASP A 162 -16.17 12.49 -7.96
CA ASP A 162 -16.01 13.04 -6.61
C ASP A 162 -15.80 14.56 -6.68
N PRO A 163 -16.77 15.38 -6.22
CA PRO A 163 -16.66 16.84 -6.26
C PRO A 163 -15.48 17.37 -5.44
N SER A 164 -15.07 16.67 -4.38
CA SER A 164 -13.95 17.09 -3.52
C SER A 164 -12.60 16.94 -4.23
N VAL A 165 -12.48 15.96 -5.12
CA VAL A 165 -11.29 15.72 -5.95
C VAL A 165 -11.28 16.65 -7.17
N VAL A 166 -12.45 16.85 -7.80
CA VAL A 166 -12.60 17.75 -8.98
C VAL A 166 -12.31 19.21 -8.62
N ARG A 167 -12.72 19.67 -7.43
CA ARG A 167 -12.62 21.08 -7.02
C ARG A 167 -11.27 21.48 -6.44
N ARG A 168 -10.28 20.57 -6.37
CA ARG A 168 -8.98 20.92 -5.79
C ARG A 168 -8.34 22.00 -6.67
N PRO A 169 -8.05 23.21 -6.13
CA PRO A 169 -7.45 24.28 -6.92
C PRO A 169 -6.13 23.78 -7.48
N VAL A 170 -5.99 23.80 -8.80
CA VAL A 170 -4.67 23.79 -9.41
C VAL A 170 -4.01 25.05 -8.88
N GLU A 171 -2.91 24.94 -8.13
CA GLU A 171 -2.14 26.12 -7.77
C GLU A 171 -1.86 26.88 -9.08
N PRO A 172 -2.16 28.19 -9.16
CA PRO A 172 -1.88 28.93 -10.37
C PRO A 172 -0.39 28.75 -10.65
N VAL A 173 -0.08 28.10 -11.77
CA VAL A 173 1.28 28.13 -12.33
C VAL A 173 1.63 29.61 -12.38
N SER A 174 2.63 30.04 -11.61
CA SER A 174 3.04 31.44 -11.62
C SER A 174 3.34 31.80 -13.07
N THR A 175 2.52 32.65 -13.68
CA THR A 175 2.70 33.12 -15.06
C THR A 175 3.86 34.11 -15.19
N ALA A 176 4.78 34.14 -14.22
CA ALA A 176 6.04 34.83 -14.36
C ALA A 176 7.04 33.92 -15.10
N SER A 177 6.85 33.76 -16.40
CA SER A 177 7.97 33.48 -17.30
C SER A 177 7.69 34.04 -18.68
N ALA A 178 8.60 34.88 -19.12
CA ALA A 178 8.65 35.55 -20.39
C ALA A 178 8.54 34.58 -21.58
N ASP A 179 8.14 35.16 -22.70
CA ASP A 179 7.99 34.60 -24.05
C ASP A 179 8.87 33.37 -24.35
N PRO A 180 8.31 32.19 -24.68
CA PRO A 180 9.06 30.95 -24.90
C PRO A 180 9.94 30.92 -26.16
N TRP A 181 9.91 31.98 -26.98
CA TRP A 181 10.64 32.05 -28.25
C TRP A 181 11.94 32.87 -28.18
N SER A 182 12.35 33.36 -27.01
CA SER A 182 13.66 34.01 -26.83
C SER A 182 14.77 32.98 -26.54
N GLY A 183 15.12 32.19 -27.55
CA GLY A 183 16.42 31.52 -27.77
C GLY A 183 17.33 31.15 -26.59
N ALA A 184 16.84 30.48 -25.55
CA ALA A 184 17.67 29.89 -24.51
C ALA A 184 17.43 28.38 -24.41
N ASP A 185 18.52 27.62 -24.39
CA ASP A 185 18.57 26.16 -24.29
C ASP A 185 17.66 25.65 -23.15
N PRO A 186 16.81 24.63 -23.38
CA PRO A 186 16.05 24.02 -22.29
C PRO A 186 17.04 23.29 -21.39
N GLY A 187 17.33 23.89 -20.23
CA GLY A 187 18.04 23.22 -19.14
C GLY A 187 17.39 21.88 -18.77
N PRO A 188 18.12 20.99 -18.10
CA PRO A 188 17.68 19.62 -17.86
C PRO A 188 16.32 19.58 -17.13
N PRO A 189 15.51 18.54 -17.38
CA PRO A 189 14.18 18.42 -16.80
C PRO A 189 14.25 18.51 -15.28
N ALA A 190 13.28 19.25 -14.72
CA ALA A 190 13.15 19.50 -13.29
C ALA A 190 13.33 18.19 -12.49
N GLY A 191 14.27 18.23 -11.55
CA GLY A 191 14.53 17.13 -10.62
C GLY A 191 13.30 16.79 -9.76
N PRO A 192 13.33 15.65 -9.04
CA PRO A 192 12.19 15.12 -8.33
C PRO A 192 11.66 16.13 -7.30
N LEU A 193 10.33 16.26 -7.24
CA LEU A 193 9.58 17.10 -6.32
C LEU A 193 10.09 16.93 -4.88
N ALA A 194 10.84 17.92 -4.40
CA ALA A 194 11.25 17.99 -3.01
C ALA A 194 10.02 18.25 -2.13
N GLY A 195 9.69 17.30 -1.25
CA GLY A 195 9.00 17.59 0.01
C GLY A 195 7.48 17.50 0.06
N SER A 196 6.82 16.62 -0.70
CA SER A 196 5.41 16.31 -0.42
C SER A 196 5.31 15.58 0.93
N ARG A 197 4.76 16.23 1.96
CA ARG A 197 4.41 15.55 3.22
C ARG A 197 3.50 14.36 2.89
N LEU A 198 3.88 13.18 3.36
CA LEU A 198 3.06 11.97 3.20
C LEU A 198 1.65 12.23 3.77
N PRO A 199 0.59 11.68 3.13
CA PRO A 199 -0.76 11.84 3.65
C PRO A 199 -0.84 11.31 5.08
N VAL A 200 -1.59 12.00 5.93
CA VAL A 200 -1.96 11.50 7.27
C VAL A 200 -3.16 10.58 7.08
N LEU A 201 -3.06 9.34 7.54
CA LEU A 201 -4.17 8.39 7.44
C LEU A 201 -4.55 7.83 8.81
N PRO A 202 -5.87 7.72 9.07
CA PRO A 202 -6.37 7.08 10.26
C PRO A 202 -5.75 5.70 10.47
N ASN A 203 -5.33 5.40 11.69
CA ASN A 203 -4.72 4.10 12.02
C ASN A 203 -5.61 2.89 11.64
N ASP A 204 -6.90 3.10 11.40
CA ASP A 204 -7.94 2.14 11.03
C ASP A 204 -8.31 2.13 9.52
N VAL A 205 -7.75 3.00 8.68
CA VAL A 205 -8.11 3.15 7.24
C VAL A 205 -7.40 2.16 6.29
N LEU A 206 -6.71 1.16 6.84
CA LEU A 206 -6.12 0.03 6.08
C LEU A 206 -6.42 -1.31 6.72
#